data_AF-A0A7W1UI78-F1
#
_entry.id   AF-A0A7W1UI78-F1
#
_cell.length_a   1.000
_cell.length_b   1.000
_cell.length_c   1.000
_cell.angle_alpha   90.00
_cell.angle_beta   90.00
_cell.angle_gamma   90.00
#
_symmetry.space_group_name_H-M   'P 1'
#
loop_
_entity.id
_entity.type
_entity.pdbx_description
1 polymer ?
#
loop_
_entity_poly.entity_id
_entity_poly.type
_entity_poly.pdbx_seq_one_letter_code
_entity_poly.pdbx_strand_id
1 'polypeptide(L)'
;NLMKESGAEAIYWNRCYEPWRIASDAHIQETLQTKGIEVHTFNGSLLFEPLTAFKSDGTPYKVFTPFYQKGCLKKGNEPRRPPKAPKDLRLSTHRGLALKELDLLPTFPWHKKLAKHWEPGEVGAQARLKAFLKSGLNHYKEGRNYPSRNNVSRLSPHLHFGEISPNEVWHAAKQRMGAEGWRKDGETFLSELGWREFSHSLLFHFPDLPRKNLQKKFNTFPWRKDQKALKRWQQGQTGYPIVDAGMRELWDTGYMHNRVRMIVGSFLVKNLMLHWHLGEDWFWDTLVDADLANNSASWQWIAGCGADAAPFFRIFNPVTQGKKFDENGEYVRRFVPELKKMPMKYLHNPWEAPEKVLVEAGVKLGENYPLPIVKLGKSRERALEAFSELAK
;
A
#
# COMPACT_ATOMS: atom_id res chain seq x y z
N ASN A 1 -27.07 -4.36 26.10
CA ASN A 1 -27.15 -2.91 25.79
C ASN A 1 -26.08 -2.23 26.64
N LEU A 2 -24.86 -2.08 26.09
CA LEU A 2 -23.67 -1.71 26.88
C LEU A 2 -23.84 -0.40 27.66
N MET A 3 -24.50 0.60 27.07
CA MET A 3 -24.76 1.89 27.72
C MET A 3 -25.66 1.76 28.96
N LYS A 4 -26.73 0.97 28.87
CA LYS A 4 -27.60 0.71 30.03
C LYS A 4 -26.89 -0.09 31.11
N GLU A 5 -26.04 -1.03 30.71
CA GLU A 5 -25.31 -1.91 31.62
C GLU A 5 -24.15 -1.21 32.32
N SER A 6 -23.50 -0.25 31.66
CA SER A 6 -22.38 0.51 32.23
C SER A 6 -22.81 1.75 33.00
N GLY A 7 -24.00 2.30 32.72
CA GLY A 7 -24.39 3.61 33.25
C GLY A 7 -23.50 4.75 32.74
N ALA A 8 -22.82 4.56 31.61
CA ALA A 8 -21.93 5.56 31.05
C ALA A 8 -22.72 6.80 30.58
N GLU A 9 -22.19 7.98 30.90
CA GLU A 9 -22.76 9.27 30.51
C GLU A 9 -22.12 9.81 29.21
N ALA A 10 -20.95 9.27 28.85
CA ALA A 10 -20.19 9.71 27.68
C ALA A 10 -19.55 8.53 26.92
N ILE A 11 -19.37 8.69 25.61
CA ILE A 11 -18.63 7.79 24.74
C ILE A 11 -17.53 8.55 24.00
N TYR A 12 -16.35 7.94 23.93
CA TYR A 12 -15.17 8.47 23.25
C TYR A 12 -14.73 7.50 22.14
N TRP A 13 -14.46 7.99 20.93
CA TRP A 13 -13.82 7.19 19.89
C TRP A 13 -12.90 7.99 18.97
N ASN A 14 -12.03 7.29 18.25
CA ASN A 14 -11.20 7.88 17.21
C ASN A 14 -11.90 7.79 15.85
N ARG A 15 -11.81 8.85 15.06
CA ARG A 15 -12.45 8.93 13.74
C ARG A 15 -11.80 7.97 12.74
N CYS A 16 -12.64 7.33 11.94
CA CYS A 16 -12.28 6.63 10.70
C CYS A 16 -12.71 7.47 9.48
N TYR A 17 -12.05 7.28 8.34
CA TYR A 17 -12.23 8.16 7.17
C TYR A 17 -12.77 7.45 5.93
N GLU A 18 -13.13 6.18 6.05
CA GLU A 18 -13.85 5.45 5.01
C GLU A 18 -15.29 5.96 4.91
N PRO A 19 -15.87 6.10 3.70
CA PRO A 19 -17.20 6.68 3.53
C PRO A 19 -18.30 5.99 4.34
N TRP A 20 -18.26 4.65 4.43
CA TRP A 20 -19.24 3.89 5.21
C TRP A 20 -19.05 4.04 6.72
N ARG A 21 -17.81 4.23 7.19
CA ARG A 21 -17.51 4.48 8.60
C ARG A 21 -17.99 5.86 9.01
N ILE A 22 -17.70 6.89 8.20
CA ILE A 22 -18.19 8.26 8.43
C ILE A 22 -19.73 8.27 8.56
N ALA A 23 -20.43 7.62 7.62
CA ALA A 23 -21.89 7.53 7.66
C ALA A 23 -22.40 6.78 8.90
N SER A 24 -21.77 5.64 9.23
CA SER A 24 -22.10 4.86 10.43
C SER A 24 -21.87 5.65 11.72
N ASP A 25 -20.72 6.31 11.85
CA ASP A 25 -20.34 7.08 13.03
C ASP A 25 -21.28 8.27 13.25
N ALA A 26 -21.69 8.96 12.16
CA ALA A 26 -22.68 10.03 12.23
C ALA A 26 -24.02 9.53 12.78
N HIS A 27 -24.49 8.37 12.29
CA HIS A 27 -25.73 7.76 12.76
C HIS A 27 -25.64 7.30 14.22
N ILE A 28 -24.50 6.71 14.63
CA ILE A 28 -24.25 6.32 16.02
C ILE A 28 -24.26 7.56 16.93
N GLN A 29 -23.57 8.62 16.53
CA GLN A 29 -23.50 9.87 17.29
C GLN A 29 -24.89 10.48 17.48
N GLU A 30 -25.69 10.61 16.42
CA GLU A 30 -27.06 11.12 16.49
C GLU A 30 -27.94 10.27 17.42
N THR A 31 -27.85 8.94 17.31
CA THR A 31 -28.60 7.99 18.15
C THR A 31 -28.23 8.06 19.63
N LEU A 32 -26.98 8.38 19.96
CA LEU A 32 -26.51 8.52 21.33
C LEU A 32 -26.89 9.88 21.91
N GLN A 33 -26.73 10.96 21.14
CA GLN A 33 -27.08 12.31 21.57
C GLN A 33 -28.58 12.47 21.82
N THR A 34 -29.44 11.85 21.01
CA THR A 34 -30.90 11.80 21.24
C THR A 34 -31.28 11.06 22.53
N LYS A 35 -30.38 10.25 23.09
CA LYS A 35 -30.54 9.57 24.38
C LYS A 35 -29.86 10.32 25.54
N GLY A 36 -29.39 11.53 25.31
CA GLY A 36 -28.70 12.35 26.32
C GLY A 36 -27.28 11.88 26.65
N ILE A 37 -26.65 11.09 25.78
CA ILE A 37 -25.28 10.61 25.96
C ILE A 37 -24.30 11.58 25.29
N GLU A 38 -23.27 12.00 26.02
CA GLU A 38 -22.19 12.82 25.46
C GLU A 38 -21.32 12.00 24.50
N VAL A 39 -20.94 12.60 23.37
CA VAL A 39 -20.11 11.94 22.36
C VAL A 39 -18.92 12.81 22.02
N HIS A 40 -17.72 12.24 22.15
CA HIS A 40 -16.47 12.92 21.82
C HIS A 40 -15.66 12.11 20.82
N THR A 41 -15.32 12.75 19.70
CA THR A 41 -14.53 12.11 18.63
C THR A 41 -13.22 12.84 18.40
N PHE A 42 -12.13 12.07 18.20
CA PHE A 42 -10.78 12.63 18.06
C PHE A 42 -10.08 12.11 16.81
N ASN A 43 -9.10 12.88 16.33
CA ASN A 43 -8.18 12.40 15.30
C ASN A 43 -7.14 11.45 15.91
N GLY A 44 -7.37 10.15 15.77
CA GLY A 44 -6.40 9.11 16.10
C GLY A 44 -5.52 8.70 14.92
N SER A 45 -6.09 8.69 13.71
CA SER A 45 -5.55 7.93 12.58
C SER A 45 -4.68 8.75 11.61
N LEU A 46 -4.76 10.08 11.63
CA LEU A 46 -4.07 10.96 10.67
C LEU A 46 -3.14 11.97 11.36
N LEU A 47 -2.13 12.43 10.64
CA LEU A 47 -1.29 13.58 11.02
C LEU A 47 -2.05 14.89 10.82
N PHE A 48 -2.78 15.00 9.71
CA PHE A 48 -3.48 16.19 9.29
C PHE A 48 -4.93 15.85 8.94
N GLU A 49 -5.87 16.60 9.50
CA GLU A 49 -7.29 16.43 9.19
C GLU A 49 -7.57 16.80 7.72
N PRO A 50 -8.29 15.98 6.93
CA PRO A 50 -8.59 16.26 5.52
C PRO A 50 -9.25 17.62 5.26
N LEU A 51 -10.01 18.11 6.25
CA LEU A 51 -10.71 19.40 6.24
C LEU A 51 -9.79 20.62 6.51
N THR A 52 -8.52 20.40 6.86
CA THR A 52 -7.58 21.51 7.15
C THR A 52 -6.68 21.87 5.97
N ALA A 53 -6.58 21.00 4.97
CA ALA A 53 -5.65 21.13 3.84
C ALA A 53 -6.38 21.54 2.54
N PHE A 54 -6.87 22.77 2.49
CA PHE A 54 -7.49 23.35 1.28
C PHE A 54 -6.56 24.31 0.53
N LYS A 55 -6.80 24.45 -0.78
CA LYS A 55 -6.21 25.53 -1.58
C LYS A 55 -6.80 26.88 -1.19
N SER A 56 -6.17 27.95 -1.67
CA SER A 56 -6.66 29.32 -1.48
C SER A 56 -8.04 29.56 -2.09
N ASP A 57 -8.43 28.79 -3.11
CA ASP A 57 -9.75 28.84 -3.76
C ASP A 57 -10.81 27.96 -3.07
N GLY A 58 -10.49 27.36 -1.92
CA GLY A 58 -11.39 26.46 -1.18
C GLY A 58 -11.52 25.04 -1.77
N THR A 59 -10.86 24.74 -2.89
CA THR A 59 -10.92 23.39 -3.49
C THR A 59 -9.90 22.44 -2.86
N PRO A 60 -10.18 21.13 -2.82
CA PRO A 60 -9.21 20.15 -2.33
C PRO A 60 -8.02 20.00 -3.29
N TYR A 61 -6.87 19.59 -2.75
CA TYR A 61 -5.69 19.28 -3.55
C TYR A 61 -5.85 17.96 -4.32
N LYS A 62 -5.35 17.92 -5.55
CA LYS A 62 -5.27 16.73 -6.42
C LYS A 62 -3.83 16.44 -6.88
N VAL A 63 -2.85 17.09 -6.27
CA VAL A 63 -1.42 16.97 -6.58
C VAL A 63 -0.68 16.90 -5.25
N PHE A 64 0.23 15.93 -5.09
CA PHE A 64 0.83 15.62 -3.80
C PHE A 64 1.71 16.74 -3.26
N THR A 65 2.65 17.25 -4.06
CA THR A 65 3.63 18.26 -3.62
C THR A 65 2.97 19.51 -3.00
N PRO A 66 2.00 20.19 -3.64
CA PRO A 66 1.34 21.34 -3.03
C PRO A 66 0.42 20.94 -1.85
N PHE A 67 -0.19 19.75 -1.86
CA PHE A 67 -0.92 19.24 -0.69
C PHE A 67 0.00 19.16 0.54
N TYR A 68 1.14 18.46 0.39
CA TYR A 68 2.07 18.24 1.49
C TYR A 68 2.73 19.54 1.95
N GLN A 69 3.27 20.33 1.04
CA GLN A 69 4.03 21.54 1.37
C GLN A 69 3.15 22.71 1.82
N LYS A 70 2.01 22.93 1.15
CA LYS A 70 1.17 24.13 1.37
C LYS A 70 -0.12 23.82 2.13
N GLY A 71 -0.65 22.60 2.03
CA GLY A 71 -1.83 22.17 2.78
C GLY A 71 -1.46 21.69 4.18
N CYS A 72 -0.52 20.75 4.29
CA CYS A 72 -0.16 20.13 5.57
C CYS A 72 0.88 20.96 6.35
N LEU A 73 2.02 21.30 5.73
CA LEU A 73 3.17 21.90 6.43
C LEU A 73 3.16 23.44 6.49
N LYS A 74 2.03 24.08 6.17
CA LYS A 74 1.92 25.56 6.16
C LYS A 74 2.27 26.16 7.52
N LYS A 75 3.08 27.22 7.54
CA LYS A 75 3.41 28.05 8.73
C LYS A 75 3.83 27.24 9.98
N GLY A 76 4.63 26.17 9.81
CA GLY A 76 5.14 25.42 10.96
C GLY A 76 4.07 24.61 11.69
N ASN A 77 2.96 24.28 11.02
CA ASN A 77 1.97 23.35 11.54
C ASN A 77 2.61 21.96 11.64
N GLU A 78 3.15 21.65 12.81
CA GLU A 78 3.69 20.34 13.11
C GLU A 78 2.57 19.41 13.57
N PRO A 79 2.64 18.12 13.20
CA PRO A 79 1.74 17.13 13.78
C PRO A 79 1.78 17.15 15.30
N ARG A 80 0.60 16.96 15.91
CA ARG A 80 0.46 16.97 17.38
C ARG A 80 1.45 16.02 18.03
N ARG A 81 1.98 16.38 19.19
CA ARG A 81 2.82 15.44 19.96
C ARG A 81 1.93 14.30 20.52
N PRO A 82 2.38 13.03 20.45
CA PRO A 82 1.62 11.93 21.02
C PRO A 82 1.55 12.10 22.56
N PRO A 83 0.36 11.94 23.17
CA PRO A 83 0.25 11.92 24.63
C PRO A 83 0.89 10.65 25.18
N LYS A 84 1.24 10.66 26.47
CA LYS A 84 1.67 9.44 27.17
C LYS A 84 0.46 8.55 27.44
N ALA A 85 0.67 7.23 27.43
CA ALA A 85 -0.36 6.28 27.87
C ALA A 85 -0.78 6.57 29.33
N PRO A 86 -2.08 6.52 29.65
CA PRO A 86 -2.56 6.67 31.02
C PRO A 86 -2.02 5.52 31.88
N LYS A 87 -1.52 5.83 33.07
CA LYS A 87 -0.97 4.83 34.00
C LYS A 87 -2.06 4.18 34.88
N ASP A 88 -3.10 4.95 35.18
CA ASP A 88 -4.13 4.59 36.14
C ASP A 88 -5.49 4.54 35.45
N LEU A 89 -5.89 3.36 34.97
CA LEU A 89 -7.22 3.11 34.40
C LEU A 89 -8.06 2.32 35.41
N ARG A 90 -9.22 2.88 35.79
CA ARG A 90 -10.24 2.17 36.57
C ARG A 90 -11.21 1.51 35.60
N LEU A 91 -11.19 0.19 35.53
CA LEU A 91 -12.01 -0.58 34.60
C LEU A 91 -13.22 -1.16 35.32
N SER A 92 -14.42 -0.97 34.77
CA SER A 92 -15.60 -1.75 35.13
C SER A 92 -15.60 -3.09 34.37
N THR A 93 -16.16 -4.13 34.97
CA THR A 93 -16.29 -5.44 34.31
C THR A 93 -17.69 -5.60 33.75
N HIS A 94 -17.78 -5.98 32.47
CA HIS A 94 -19.03 -6.27 31.78
C HIS A 94 -18.87 -7.58 31.00
N ARG A 95 -19.99 -8.27 30.74
CA ARG A 95 -19.97 -9.51 29.96
C ARG A 95 -19.69 -9.17 28.50
N GLY A 96 -18.50 -9.55 28.01
CA GLY A 96 -18.12 -9.48 26.61
C GLY A 96 -18.08 -10.85 25.93
N LEU A 97 -17.76 -10.86 24.64
CA LEU A 97 -17.38 -12.08 23.91
C LEU A 97 -15.91 -12.39 24.18
N ALA A 98 -15.56 -13.66 24.32
CA ALA A 98 -14.16 -14.08 24.29
C ALA A 98 -13.59 -13.96 22.87
N LEU A 99 -12.28 -13.70 22.75
CA LEU A 99 -11.62 -13.55 21.44
C LEU A 99 -11.85 -14.74 20.50
N LYS A 100 -11.86 -15.97 21.05
CA LYS A 100 -12.11 -17.20 20.29
C LYS A 100 -13.52 -17.25 19.66
N GLU A 101 -14.49 -16.54 20.23
CA GLU A 101 -15.87 -16.51 19.74
C GLU A 101 -16.03 -15.59 18.52
N LEU A 102 -15.04 -14.75 18.22
CA LEU A 102 -15.06 -13.89 17.04
C LEU A 102 -14.70 -14.63 15.73
N ASP A 103 -14.18 -15.86 15.81
CA ASP A 103 -13.86 -16.73 14.68
C ASP A 103 -13.12 -16.03 13.52
N LEU A 104 -12.15 -15.17 13.87
CA LEU A 104 -11.45 -14.29 12.91
C LEU A 104 -10.41 -15.04 12.06
N LEU A 105 -10.00 -16.24 12.47
CA LEU A 105 -8.97 -17.00 11.78
C LEU A 105 -9.59 -18.03 10.84
N PRO A 106 -9.13 -18.12 9.58
CA PRO A 106 -9.67 -19.07 8.63
C PRO A 106 -9.36 -20.51 9.06
N THR A 107 -10.29 -21.42 8.76
CA THR A 107 -10.17 -22.86 9.04
C THR A 107 -8.97 -23.49 8.34
N PHE A 108 -8.73 -23.14 7.07
CA PHE A 108 -7.52 -23.53 6.36
C PHE A 108 -6.34 -22.66 6.84
N PRO A 109 -5.26 -23.25 7.39
CA PRO A 109 -4.25 -22.51 8.16
C PRO A 109 -3.21 -21.79 7.29
N TRP A 110 -3.62 -21.21 6.16
CA TRP A 110 -2.72 -20.48 5.27
C TRP A 110 -2.08 -19.27 5.96
N HIS A 111 -2.75 -18.67 6.96
CA HIS A 111 -2.25 -17.55 7.76
C HIS A 111 -1.00 -17.88 8.58
N LYS A 112 -0.74 -19.16 8.89
CA LYS A 112 0.42 -19.58 9.71
C LYS A 112 1.76 -19.20 9.10
N LYS A 113 1.86 -19.10 7.77
CA LYS A 113 3.10 -18.65 7.11
C LYS A 113 3.35 -17.15 7.35
N LEU A 114 2.29 -16.34 7.46
CA LEU A 114 2.39 -14.90 7.74
C LEU A 114 2.97 -14.61 9.12
N ALA A 115 2.68 -15.46 10.11
CA ALA A 115 3.20 -15.31 11.48
C ALA A 115 4.74 -15.36 11.56
N LYS A 116 5.43 -15.89 10.54
CA LYS A 116 6.90 -15.84 10.44
C LYS A 116 7.43 -14.45 10.05
N HIS A 117 6.56 -13.61 9.50
CA HIS A 117 6.91 -12.31 8.94
C HIS A 117 6.39 -11.14 9.76
N TRP A 118 5.35 -11.36 10.56
CA TRP A 118 4.63 -10.32 11.29
C TRP A 118 4.41 -10.68 12.74
N GLU A 119 4.52 -9.65 13.57
CA GLU A 119 4.13 -9.65 14.97
C GLU A 119 3.08 -8.54 15.11
N PRO A 120 1.78 -8.81 14.90
CA PRO A 120 0.72 -7.82 15.03
C PRO A 120 0.62 -7.28 16.47
N GLY A 121 0.13 -6.05 16.60
CA GLY A 121 -0.07 -5.35 17.87
C GLY A 121 0.98 -4.26 18.13
N GLU A 122 0.68 -3.41 19.12
CA GLU A 122 1.49 -2.24 19.49
C GLU A 122 2.95 -2.60 19.80
N VAL A 123 3.19 -3.72 20.50
CA VAL A 123 4.56 -4.20 20.82
C VAL A 123 5.37 -4.46 19.55
N GLY A 124 4.78 -5.17 18.57
CA GLY A 124 5.44 -5.44 17.30
C GLY A 124 5.67 -4.16 16.49
N ALA A 125 4.69 -3.25 16.48
CA ALA A 125 4.81 -1.95 15.82
C ALA A 125 5.98 -1.12 16.36
N GLN A 126 6.13 -1.06 17.69
CA GLN A 126 7.22 -0.37 18.37
C GLN A 126 8.59 -1.00 18.06
N ALA A 127 8.66 -2.33 18.09
CA ALA A 127 9.88 -3.06 17.72
C ALA A 127 10.29 -2.76 16.27
N ARG A 128 9.33 -2.71 15.34
CA ARG A 128 9.57 -2.37 13.93
C ARG A 128 10.07 -0.93 13.77
N LEU A 129 9.42 0.04 14.41
CA LEU A 129 9.84 1.44 14.37
C LEU A 129 11.28 1.60 14.89
N LYS A 130 11.58 1.00 16.05
CA LYS A 130 12.93 1.03 16.64
C LYS A 130 13.99 0.43 15.72
N ALA A 131 13.72 -0.73 15.13
CA ALA A 131 14.63 -1.38 14.19
C ALA A 131 14.88 -0.52 12.94
N PHE A 132 13.82 0.09 12.39
CA PHE A 132 13.91 0.99 11.25
C PHE A 132 14.75 2.24 11.56
N LEU A 133 14.49 2.92 12.68
CA LEU A 133 15.25 4.12 13.07
C LEU A 133 16.71 3.83 13.45
N LYS A 134 17.02 2.60 13.85
CA LYS A 134 18.40 2.18 14.12
C LYS A 134 19.25 2.14 12.85
N SER A 135 18.71 1.62 11.74
CA SER A 135 19.49 1.31 10.54
C SER A 135 18.77 1.53 9.20
N GLY A 136 17.49 1.20 9.09
CA GLY A 136 16.74 1.29 7.84
C GLY A 136 16.49 2.72 7.35
N LEU A 137 16.44 3.71 8.25
CA LEU A 137 16.32 5.12 7.87
C LEU A 137 17.60 5.64 7.19
N ASN A 138 18.77 5.11 7.52
CA ASN A 138 20.01 5.51 6.85
C ASN A 138 19.95 5.12 5.36
N HIS A 139 20.23 6.06 4.46
CA HIS A 139 20.10 5.90 3.01
C HIS A 139 18.68 5.56 2.53
N TYR A 140 17.65 5.83 3.33
CA TYR A 140 16.24 5.58 2.99
C TYR A 140 15.86 6.13 1.61
N LYS A 141 16.26 7.36 1.29
CA LYS A 141 15.85 8.06 0.06
C LYS A 141 16.15 7.25 -1.20
N GLU A 142 17.35 6.71 -1.29
CA GLU A 142 17.79 5.89 -2.42
C GLU A 142 17.42 4.41 -2.20
N GLY A 143 17.68 3.89 -1.00
CA GLY A 143 17.53 2.49 -0.62
C GLY A 143 16.10 1.95 -0.74
N ARG A 144 15.08 2.78 -0.47
CA ARG A 144 13.65 2.41 -0.59
C ARG A 144 13.21 1.97 -1.99
N ASN A 145 14.07 2.12 -3.00
CA ASN A 145 13.76 1.68 -4.36
C ASN A 145 14.14 0.22 -4.62
N TYR A 146 14.99 -0.38 -3.78
CA TYR A 146 15.56 -1.72 -4.01
C TYR A 146 14.91 -2.74 -3.07
N PRO A 147 14.05 -3.65 -3.58
CA PRO A 147 13.26 -4.55 -2.76
C PRO A 147 14.08 -5.59 -1.96
N SER A 148 15.34 -5.85 -2.32
CA SER A 148 16.22 -6.72 -1.52
C SER A 148 16.85 -6.01 -0.32
N ARG A 149 16.83 -4.67 -0.27
CA ARG A 149 17.50 -3.89 0.77
C ARG A 149 16.59 -3.62 1.96
N ASN A 150 17.18 -3.54 3.15
CA ASN A 150 16.48 -3.28 4.41
C ASN A 150 16.28 -1.79 4.70
N ASN A 151 15.87 -1.01 3.69
CA ASN A 151 15.70 0.44 3.77
C ASN A 151 14.23 0.88 3.83
N VAL A 152 13.31 0.00 4.24
CA VAL A 152 11.89 0.33 4.42
C VAL A 152 11.43 -0.03 5.83
N SER A 153 10.48 0.74 6.36
CA SER A 153 10.05 0.61 7.76
C SER A 153 9.19 -0.63 8.03
N ARG A 154 8.47 -1.09 7.00
CA ARG A 154 7.43 -2.14 7.10
C ARG A 154 6.38 -1.83 8.19
N LEU A 155 6.08 -0.54 8.40
CA LEU A 155 5.10 -0.08 9.38
C LEU A 155 3.67 0.00 8.83
N SER A 156 3.44 -0.24 7.53
CA SER A 156 2.13 -0.04 6.89
C SER A 156 0.98 -0.84 7.53
N PRO A 157 1.13 -2.12 7.93
CA PRO A 157 0.05 -2.84 8.61
C PRO A 157 -0.27 -2.23 9.98
N HIS A 158 0.78 -1.89 10.74
CA HIS A 158 0.65 -1.28 12.07
C HIS A 158 -0.03 0.09 12.02
N LEU A 159 0.30 0.90 11.01
CA LEU A 159 -0.33 2.20 10.76
C LEU A 159 -1.79 2.07 10.30
N HIS A 160 -2.13 1.01 9.56
CA HIS A 160 -3.50 0.74 9.13
C HIS A 160 -4.39 0.37 10.32
N PHE A 161 -3.95 -0.57 11.16
CA PHE A 161 -4.71 -1.02 12.34
C PHE A 161 -4.62 -0.08 13.55
N GLY A 162 -3.89 1.05 13.45
CA GLY A 162 -3.75 2.00 14.55
C GLY A 162 -2.92 1.49 15.73
N GLU A 163 -2.09 0.45 15.50
CA GLU A 163 -1.19 -0.13 16.50
C GLU A 163 -0.01 0.78 16.82
N ILE A 164 0.26 1.77 15.95
CA ILE A 164 1.18 2.87 16.21
C ILE A 164 0.64 4.16 15.62
N SER A 165 0.74 5.25 16.38
CA SER A 165 0.30 6.57 15.91
C SER A 165 1.23 7.10 14.82
N PRO A 166 0.70 7.64 13.71
CA PRO A 166 1.55 8.30 12.72
C PRO A 166 2.29 9.50 13.33
N ASN A 167 1.70 10.17 14.34
CA ASN A 167 2.34 11.26 15.06
C ASN A 167 3.60 10.80 15.80
N GLU A 168 3.57 9.60 16.38
CA GLU A 168 4.72 9.02 17.05
C GLU A 168 5.83 8.67 16.05
N VAL A 169 5.47 8.03 14.93
CA VAL A 169 6.40 7.74 13.85
C VAL A 169 7.05 9.02 13.30
N TRP A 170 6.24 10.07 13.10
CA TRP A 170 6.71 11.38 12.65
C TRP A 170 7.74 11.98 13.60
N HIS A 171 7.41 12.09 14.90
CA HIS A 171 8.30 12.72 15.88
C HIS A 171 9.57 11.88 16.13
N ALA A 172 9.46 10.54 16.15
CA ALA A 172 10.62 9.67 16.30
C ALA A 172 11.58 9.75 15.10
N ALA A 173 11.05 9.80 13.87
CA ALA A 173 11.86 10.02 12.67
C ALA A 173 12.46 11.42 12.63
N LYS A 174 11.70 12.46 13.04
CA LYS A 174 12.17 13.84 13.11
C LYS A 174 13.31 14.02 14.13
N GLN A 175 13.22 13.34 15.28
CA GLN A 175 14.32 13.31 16.24
C GLN A 175 15.55 12.64 15.64
N ARG A 176 15.37 11.51 14.94
CA ARG A 176 16.47 10.76 14.36
C ARG A 176 17.17 11.48 13.21
N MET A 177 16.43 12.20 12.36
CA MET A 177 16.99 12.99 11.25
C MET A 177 17.78 14.23 11.70
N GLY A 178 17.63 14.65 12.97
CA GLY A 178 18.45 15.71 13.57
C GLY A 178 19.90 15.30 13.83
N ALA A 179 20.22 14.01 13.74
CA ALA A 179 21.59 13.51 13.74
C ALA A 179 22.29 13.80 12.39
N GLU A 180 23.61 14.00 12.42
CA GLU A 180 24.40 14.37 11.24
C GLU A 180 24.21 13.38 10.07
N GLY A 181 23.97 13.93 8.86
CA GLY A 181 23.90 13.17 7.61
C GLY A 181 22.54 12.59 7.22
N TRP A 182 21.54 12.55 8.11
CA TRP A 182 20.29 11.79 7.88
C TRP A 182 19.10 12.65 7.46
N ARG A 183 19.28 13.96 7.36
CA ARG A 183 18.21 14.92 7.08
C ARG A 183 17.40 14.59 5.82
N LYS A 184 18.08 14.33 4.69
CA LYS A 184 17.42 14.05 3.40
C LYS A 184 16.62 12.74 3.43
N ASP A 185 17.14 11.74 4.12
CA ASP A 185 16.48 10.45 4.30
C ASP A 185 15.24 10.58 5.19
N GLY A 186 15.38 11.30 6.31
CA GLY A 186 14.27 11.68 7.20
C GLY A 186 13.16 12.44 6.47
N GLU A 187 13.50 13.52 5.77
CA GLU A 187 12.54 14.33 5.00
C GLU A 187 11.81 13.49 3.95
N THR A 188 12.53 12.57 3.29
CA THR A 188 11.91 11.64 2.34
C THR A 188 10.95 10.69 3.05
N PHE A 189 11.35 10.08 4.17
CA PHE A 189 10.46 9.20 4.95
C PHE A 189 9.21 9.93 5.46
N LEU A 190 9.34 11.15 5.97
CA LEU A 190 8.21 11.98 6.38
C LEU A 190 7.26 12.30 5.21
N SER A 191 7.80 12.52 4.01
CA SER A 191 6.95 12.69 2.81
C SER A 191 6.17 11.42 2.43
N GLU A 192 6.68 10.23 2.76
CA GLU A 192 5.96 8.97 2.53
C GLU A 192 4.79 8.80 3.52
N LEU A 193 4.92 9.30 4.76
CA LEU A 193 3.75 9.49 5.63
C LEU A 193 2.77 10.49 5.01
N GLY A 194 3.28 11.57 4.41
CA GLY A 194 2.45 12.52 3.66
C GLY A 194 1.65 11.89 2.52
N TRP A 195 2.20 10.88 1.82
CA TRP A 195 1.47 10.15 0.77
C TRP A 195 0.27 9.37 1.32
N ARG A 196 0.39 8.83 2.54
CA ARG A 196 -0.75 8.23 3.25
C ARG A 196 -1.82 9.27 3.54
N GLU A 197 -1.44 10.42 4.08
CA GLU A 197 -2.36 11.53 4.35
C GLU A 197 -3.05 12.03 3.07
N PHE A 198 -2.31 12.08 1.96
CA PHE A 198 -2.84 12.49 0.67
C PHE A 198 -3.89 11.50 0.17
N SER A 199 -3.65 10.20 0.30
CA SER A 199 -4.61 9.16 -0.08
C SER A 199 -5.92 9.28 0.73
N HIS A 200 -5.84 9.48 2.05
CA HIS A 200 -7.03 9.71 2.88
C HIS A 200 -7.75 11.01 2.53
N SER A 201 -7.01 12.09 2.25
CA SER A 201 -7.60 13.35 1.78
C SER A 201 -8.35 13.17 0.46
N LEU A 202 -7.78 12.43 -0.50
CA LEU A 202 -8.46 12.10 -1.74
C LEU A 202 -9.74 11.29 -1.51
N LEU A 203 -9.68 10.23 -0.69
CA LEU A 203 -10.86 9.43 -0.39
C LEU A 203 -11.97 10.25 0.30
N PHE A 204 -11.59 11.11 1.24
CA PHE A 204 -12.54 11.97 1.96
C PHE A 204 -13.26 12.93 1.00
N HIS A 205 -12.52 13.60 0.11
CA HIS A 205 -13.08 14.57 -0.84
C HIS A 205 -13.72 13.93 -2.08
N PHE A 206 -13.36 12.68 -2.39
CA PHE A 206 -13.87 11.90 -3.51
C PHE A 206 -14.28 10.50 -3.01
N PRO A 207 -15.41 10.35 -2.29
CA PRO A 207 -15.80 9.08 -1.67
C PRO A 207 -16.04 7.93 -2.65
N ASP A 208 -16.28 8.25 -3.92
CA ASP A 208 -16.38 7.28 -5.02
C ASP A 208 -15.01 6.80 -5.55
N LEU A 209 -13.87 7.27 -5.00
CA LEU A 209 -12.51 6.90 -5.44
C LEU A 209 -12.28 5.38 -5.55
N PRO A 210 -12.82 4.52 -4.67
CA PRO A 210 -12.66 3.07 -4.83
C PRO A 210 -13.43 2.46 -6.01
N ARG A 211 -14.37 3.21 -6.62
CA ARG A 211 -15.33 2.67 -7.61
C ARG A 211 -15.29 3.39 -8.96
N LYS A 212 -14.96 4.68 -8.97
CA LYS A 212 -15.02 5.55 -10.15
C LYS A 212 -13.66 6.18 -10.41
N ASN A 213 -13.27 6.21 -11.68
CA ASN A 213 -12.06 6.90 -12.11
C ASN A 213 -12.17 8.40 -11.81
N LEU A 214 -11.14 8.98 -11.18
CA LEU A 214 -11.09 10.42 -10.93
C LEU A 214 -11.05 11.21 -12.26
N GLN A 215 -10.35 10.69 -13.26
CA GLN A 215 -10.37 11.16 -14.64
C GLN A 215 -11.43 10.40 -15.46
N LYS A 216 -12.63 10.98 -15.58
CA LYS A 216 -13.81 10.37 -16.23
C LYS A 216 -13.56 9.85 -17.65
N LYS A 217 -12.61 10.41 -18.41
CA LYS A 217 -12.28 9.92 -19.76
C LYS A 217 -11.85 8.45 -19.79
N PHE A 218 -11.27 7.93 -18.70
CA PHE A 218 -10.89 6.52 -18.61
C PHE A 218 -12.08 5.56 -18.41
N ASN A 219 -13.31 6.07 -18.23
CA ASN A 219 -14.50 5.22 -18.08
C ASN A 219 -14.81 4.42 -19.37
N THR A 220 -14.39 4.92 -20.53
CA THR A 220 -14.56 4.25 -21.82
C THR A 220 -13.29 3.55 -22.29
N PHE A 221 -12.27 3.42 -21.43
CA PHE A 221 -11.01 2.76 -21.81
C PHE A 221 -11.29 1.28 -22.13
N PRO A 222 -10.79 0.75 -23.27
CA PRO A 222 -11.15 -0.58 -23.75
C PRO A 222 -10.35 -1.68 -23.03
N TRP A 223 -10.64 -1.90 -21.75
CA TRP A 223 -10.01 -2.96 -20.94
C TRP A 223 -10.32 -4.35 -21.51
N ARG A 224 -9.30 -5.21 -21.53
CA ARG A 224 -9.42 -6.61 -21.96
C ARG A 224 -10.10 -7.43 -20.87
N LYS A 225 -10.86 -8.44 -21.29
CA LYS A 225 -11.35 -9.52 -20.42
C LYS A 225 -10.52 -10.77 -20.69
N ASP A 226 -9.59 -11.09 -19.80
CA ASP A 226 -8.69 -12.24 -19.95
C ASP A 226 -8.43 -12.88 -18.58
N GLN A 227 -9.37 -13.73 -18.16
CA GLN A 227 -9.32 -14.39 -16.85
C GLN A 227 -8.10 -15.31 -16.70
N LYS A 228 -7.61 -15.88 -17.80
CA LYS A 228 -6.41 -16.72 -17.80
C LYS A 228 -5.18 -15.88 -17.50
N ALA A 229 -5.03 -14.71 -18.13
CA ALA A 229 -3.94 -13.79 -17.82
C ALA A 229 -4.03 -13.25 -16.38
N LEU A 230 -5.24 -12.93 -15.89
CA LEU A 230 -5.45 -12.49 -14.51
C LEU A 230 -4.96 -13.55 -13.51
N LYS A 231 -5.40 -14.80 -13.67
CA LYS A 231 -4.99 -15.89 -12.78
C LYS A 231 -3.48 -16.11 -12.78
N ARG A 232 -2.84 -16.05 -13.96
CA ARG A 232 -1.38 -16.17 -14.08
C ARG A 232 -0.64 -14.99 -13.42
N TRP A 233 -1.21 -13.79 -13.46
CA TRP A 233 -0.68 -12.65 -12.73
C TRP A 233 -0.82 -12.86 -11.21
N GLN A 234 -2.02 -13.20 -10.72
CA GLN A 234 -2.27 -13.47 -9.29
C GLN A 234 -1.33 -14.54 -8.71
N GLN A 235 -1.01 -15.57 -9.49
CA GLN A 235 -0.18 -16.70 -9.07
C GLN A 235 1.33 -16.48 -9.27
N GLY A 236 1.77 -15.35 -9.83
CA GLY A 236 3.19 -15.13 -10.16
C GLY A 236 3.72 -16.14 -11.17
N GLN A 237 2.96 -16.33 -12.25
CA GLN A 237 3.26 -17.23 -13.38
C GLN A 237 3.18 -16.49 -14.73
N THR A 238 3.55 -15.21 -14.75
CA THR A 238 3.51 -14.36 -15.94
C THR A 238 4.66 -14.64 -16.91
N GLY A 239 5.73 -15.30 -16.43
CA GLY A 239 6.97 -15.48 -17.16
C GLY A 239 7.92 -14.29 -17.04
N TYR A 240 7.53 -13.21 -16.33
CA TYR A 240 8.36 -12.04 -16.07
C TYR A 240 8.90 -12.07 -14.62
N PRO A 241 10.19 -12.35 -14.41
CA PRO A 241 10.72 -12.73 -13.10
C PRO A 241 10.47 -11.73 -11.98
N ILE A 242 10.60 -10.43 -12.23
CA ILE A 242 10.35 -9.40 -11.20
C ILE A 242 8.86 -9.27 -10.84
N VAL A 243 7.96 -9.53 -11.80
CA VAL A 243 6.51 -9.54 -11.56
C VAL A 243 6.15 -10.78 -10.77
N ASP A 244 6.67 -11.94 -11.19
CA ASP A 244 6.42 -13.22 -10.55
C ASP A 244 6.96 -13.26 -9.12
N ALA A 245 8.16 -12.71 -8.89
CA ALA A 245 8.74 -12.52 -7.56
C ALA A 245 7.84 -11.67 -6.66
N GLY A 246 7.30 -10.55 -7.18
CA GLY A 246 6.37 -9.69 -6.45
C GLY A 246 5.10 -10.41 -6.01
N MET A 247 4.44 -11.08 -6.96
CA MET A 247 3.18 -11.78 -6.67
C MET A 247 3.38 -12.96 -5.72
N ARG A 248 4.55 -13.60 -5.75
CA ARG A 248 4.93 -14.66 -4.80
C ARG A 248 5.33 -14.10 -3.43
N GLU A 249 6.01 -12.96 -3.35
CA GLU A 249 6.24 -12.23 -2.08
C GLU A 249 4.92 -11.89 -1.40
N LEU A 250 3.96 -11.35 -2.17
CA LEU A 250 2.63 -11.04 -1.68
C LEU A 250 1.93 -12.28 -1.11
N TRP A 251 1.92 -13.37 -1.87
CA TRP A 251 1.26 -14.59 -1.41
C TRP A 251 1.95 -15.21 -0.19
N ASP A 252 3.28 -15.19 -0.12
CA ASP A 252 4.04 -15.78 0.98
C ASP A 252 3.98 -14.95 2.27
N THR A 253 4.06 -13.62 2.13
CA THR A 253 4.28 -12.71 3.26
C THR A 253 3.10 -11.80 3.56
N GLY A 254 2.07 -11.74 2.71
CA GLY A 254 0.98 -10.77 2.83
C GLY A 254 1.42 -9.32 2.59
N TYR A 255 2.60 -9.11 2.00
CA TYR A 255 3.18 -7.81 1.74
C TYR A 255 3.95 -7.82 0.44
N MET A 256 4.06 -6.65 -0.17
CA MET A 256 4.90 -6.45 -1.33
C MET A 256 5.61 -5.12 -1.22
N HIS A 257 6.90 -5.07 -1.57
CA HIS A 257 7.65 -3.83 -1.60
C HIS A 257 7.03 -2.80 -2.57
N ASN A 258 6.96 -1.51 -2.19
CA ASN A 258 6.24 -0.48 -2.97
C ASN A 258 6.69 -0.39 -4.44
N ARG A 259 8.01 -0.41 -4.69
CA ARG A 259 8.54 -0.43 -6.07
C ARG A 259 7.98 -1.61 -6.88
N VAL A 260 7.81 -2.76 -6.25
CA VAL A 260 7.32 -3.97 -6.91
C VAL A 260 5.80 -3.91 -7.07
N ARG A 261 5.05 -3.33 -6.12
CA ARG A 261 3.61 -3.00 -6.29
C ARG A 261 3.38 -2.16 -7.55
N MET A 262 4.21 -1.13 -7.76
CA MET A 262 4.16 -0.31 -8.97
C MET A 262 4.45 -1.11 -10.24
N ILE A 263 5.44 -2.03 -10.21
CA ILE A 263 5.81 -2.86 -11.37
C ILE A 263 4.69 -3.83 -11.72
N VAL A 264 4.17 -4.57 -10.74
CA VAL A 264 3.13 -5.59 -10.98
C VAL A 264 1.80 -4.96 -11.37
N GLY A 265 1.46 -3.81 -10.77
CA GLY A 265 0.26 -3.05 -11.12
C GLY A 265 0.35 -2.45 -12.52
N SER A 266 1.49 -1.86 -12.87
CA SER A 266 1.75 -1.36 -14.24
C SER A 266 1.68 -2.49 -15.26
N PHE A 267 2.21 -3.68 -14.93
CA PHE A 267 2.11 -4.85 -15.79
C PHE A 267 0.64 -5.28 -16.01
N LEU A 268 -0.17 -5.34 -14.95
CA LEU A 268 -1.60 -5.66 -15.03
C LEU A 268 -2.36 -4.68 -15.95
N VAL A 269 -2.27 -3.39 -15.66
CA VAL A 269 -3.07 -2.36 -16.34
C VAL A 269 -2.53 -1.98 -17.71
N LYS A 270 -1.21 -2.06 -17.95
CA LYS A 270 -0.60 -1.58 -19.20
C LYS A 270 -0.19 -2.72 -20.12
N ASN A 271 0.42 -3.80 -19.61
CA ASN A 271 0.83 -4.92 -20.46
C ASN A 271 -0.31 -5.91 -20.71
N LEU A 272 -1.07 -6.27 -19.66
CA LEU A 272 -2.21 -7.16 -19.80
C LEU A 272 -3.48 -6.41 -20.22
N MET A 273 -3.53 -5.09 -19.99
CA MET A 273 -4.71 -4.24 -20.18
C MET A 273 -5.94 -4.76 -19.44
N LEU A 274 -5.74 -5.28 -18.23
CA LEU A 274 -6.82 -5.67 -17.35
C LEU A 274 -7.24 -4.47 -16.49
N HIS A 275 -8.53 -4.41 -16.17
CA HIS A 275 -9.08 -3.32 -15.37
C HIS A 275 -8.41 -3.26 -13.99
N TRP A 276 -8.07 -2.05 -13.52
CA TRP A 276 -7.34 -1.85 -12.26
C TRP A 276 -8.07 -2.39 -11.02
N HIS A 277 -9.40 -2.31 -10.97
CA HIS A 277 -10.22 -2.98 -9.93
C HIS A 277 -9.85 -4.46 -9.72
N LEU A 278 -9.50 -5.22 -10.76
CA LEU A 278 -9.10 -6.63 -10.60
C LEU A 278 -7.81 -6.79 -9.78
N GLY A 279 -6.91 -5.82 -9.87
CA GLY A 279 -5.70 -5.77 -9.06
C GLY A 279 -5.96 -5.20 -7.67
N GLU A 280 -6.83 -4.20 -7.57
CA GLU A 280 -7.27 -3.59 -6.32
C GLU A 280 -7.96 -4.61 -5.41
N ASP A 281 -8.93 -5.36 -5.93
CA ASP A 281 -9.62 -6.46 -5.26
C ASP A 281 -8.64 -7.54 -4.79
N TRP A 282 -7.68 -7.93 -5.64
CA TRP A 282 -6.67 -8.93 -5.28
C TRP A 282 -5.76 -8.43 -4.15
N PHE A 283 -5.35 -7.16 -4.22
CA PHE A 283 -4.52 -6.54 -3.19
C PHE A 283 -5.28 -6.39 -1.87
N TRP A 284 -6.56 -6.05 -1.94
CA TRP A 284 -7.45 -5.97 -0.78
C TRP A 284 -7.51 -7.31 -0.02
N ASP A 285 -7.62 -8.42 -0.75
CA ASP A 285 -7.78 -9.75 -0.16
C ASP A 285 -6.45 -10.38 0.33
N THR A 286 -5.30 -9.85 -0.08
CA THR A 286 -3.99 -10.51 0.16
C THR A 286 -2.98 -9.66 0.92
N LEU A 287 -3.16 -8.35 1.03
CA LEU A 287 -2.27 -7.49 1.80
C LEU A 287 -2.68 -7.39 3.27
N VAL A 288 -1.72 -7.57 4.18
CA VAL A 288 -1.89 -7.26 5.60
C VAL A 288 -1.98 -5.75 5.88
N ASP A 289 -1.63 -4.92 4.89
CA ASP A 289 -1.78 -3.46 4.92
C ASP A 289 -2.84 -2.94 3.93
N ALA A 290 -3.83 -3.78 3.60
CA ALA A 290 -4.96 -3.40 2.76
C ALA A 290 -5.73 -2.22 3.37
N ASP A 291 -5.54 -1.04 2.78
CA ASP A 291 -6.14 0.21 3.22
C ASP A 291 -6.91 0.85 2.05
N LEU A 292 -8.19 1.19 2.26
CA LEU A 292 -9.07 1.61 1.17
C LEU A 292 -8.53 2.85 0.45
N ALA A 293 -8.05 3.83 1.21
CA ALA A 293 -7.57 5.09 0.67
C ALA A 293 -6.28 4.86 -0.14
N ASN A 294 -5.29 4.21 0.48
CA ASN A 294 -3.99 3.97 -0.14
C ASN A 294 -4.10 3.02 -1.35
N ASN A 295 -4.90 1.95 -1.25
CA ASN A 295 -5.09 0.99 -2.34
C ASN A 295 -5.77 1.67 -3.53
N SER A 296 -6.90 2.35 -3.32
CA SER A 296 -7.65 3.01 -4.38
C SER A 296 -6.83 4.11 -5.07
N ALA A 297 -6.20 5.01 -4.28
CA ALA A 297 -5.39 6.09 -4.81
C ALA A 297 -4.20 5.57 -5.63
N SER A 298 -3.50 4.54 -5.13
CA SER A 298 -2.34 3.96 -5.81
C SER A 298 -2.72 3.25 -7.10
N TRP A 299 -3.79 2.47 -7.12
CA TRP A 299 -4.23 1.78 -8.34
C TRP A 299 -4.67 2.76 -9.42
N GLN A 300 -5.42 3.81 -9.07
CA GLN A 300 -5.76 4.85 -10.03
C GLN A 300 -4.53 5.64 -10.51
N TRP A 301 -3.55 5.88 -9.64
CA TRP A 301 -2.28 6.52 -10.00
C TRP A 301 -1.51 5.68 -11.03
N ILE A 302 -1.41 4.36 -10.81
CA ILE A 302 -0.76 3.41 -11.73
C ILE A 302 -1.54 3.32 -13.07
N ALA A 303 -2.87 3.28 -12.99
CA ALA A 303 -3.76 3.21 -14.15
C ALA A 303 -3.83 4.52 -14.95
N GLY A 304 -3.20 5.60 -14.50
CA GLY A 304 -3.17 6.89 -15.20
C GLY A 304 -4.45 7.73 -15.05
N CYS A 305 -5.44 7.24 -14.31
CA CYS A 305 -6.75 7.88 -14.14
C CYS A 305 -6.92 8.60 -12.79
N GLY A 306 -5.94 8.49 -11.89
CA GLY A 306 -5.95 9.08 -10.56
C GLY A 306 -5.44 10.51 -10.48
N ALA A 307 -5.39 11.03 -9.25
CA ALA A 307 -4.76 12.30 -8.92
C ALA A 307 -3.24 12.19 -9.04
N ASP A 308 -2.56 13.24 -9.49
CA ASP A 308 -1.09 13.27 -9.68
C ASP A 308 -0.50 12.11 -10.51
N ALA A 309 -1.34 11.45 -11.32
CA ALA A 309 -0.99 10.21 -12.00
C ALA A 309 0.13 10.41 -13.03
N ALA A 310 1.10 9.48 -13.04
CA ALA A 310 2.07 9.42 -14.12
C ALA A 310 1.32 9.22 -15.45
N PRO A 311 1.70 9.91 -16.54
CA PRO A 311 1.00 9.78 -17.81
C PRO A 311 0.90 8.32 -18.27
N PHE A 312 -0.28 7.91 -18.76
CA PHE A 312 -0.56 6.51 -19.10
C PHE A 312 0.51 5.90 -20.03
N PHE A 313 0.94 6.66 -21.04
CA PHE A 313 1.95 6.27 -22.03
C PHE A 313 3.32 5.88 -21.44
N ARG A 314 3.60 6.20 -20.16
CA ARG A 314 4.76 5.68 -19.43
C ARG A 314 4.53 4.23 -19.00
N ILE A 315 4.72 3.31 -19.94
CA ILE A 315 4.62 1.86 -19.73
C ILE A 315 5.97 1.32 -19.25
N PHE A 316 5.99 0.71 -18.06
CA PHE A 316 7.21 0.11 -17.52
C PHE A 316 7.56 -1.16 -18.30
N ASN A 317 8.84 -1.32 -18.63
CA ASN A 317 9.35 -2.59 -19.11
C ASN A 317 9.80 -3.41 -17.87
N PRO A 318 9.13 -4.53 -17.53
CA PRO A 318 9.48 -5.30 -16.33
C PRO A 318 10.92 -5.80 -16.34
N VAL A 319 11.50 -6.09 -17.50
CA VAL A 319 12.91 -6.52 -17.61
C VAL A 319 13.86 -5.39 -17.18
N THR A 320 13.64 -4.16 -17.67
CA THR A 320 14.51 -3.03 -17.32
C THR A 320 14.28 -2.57 -15.88
N GLN A 321 13.04 -2.67 -15.37
CA GLN A 321 12.75 -2.43 -13.96
C GLN A 321 13.46 -3.45 -13.05
N GLY A 322 13.41 -4.75 -13.41
CA GLY A 322 14.13 -5.80 -12.70
C GLY A 322 15.64 -5.55 -12.69
N LYS A 323 16.24 -5.30 -13.86
CA LYS A 323 17.67 -4.97 -13.97
C LYS A 323 18.09 -3.75 -13.15
N LYS A 324 17.22 -2.74 -13.02
CA LYS A 324 17.50 -1.50 -12.29
C LYS A 324 17.32 -1.62 -10.79
N PHE A 325 16.29 -2.31 -10.32
CA PHE A 325 15.93 -2.32 -8.90
C PHE A 325 16.32 -3.61 -8.18
N ASP A 326 16.62 -4.68 -8.93
CA ASP A 326 17.15 -5.94 -8.43
C ASP A 326 18.47 -6.27 -9.15
N GLU A 327 19.44 -5.37 -8.98
CA GLU A 327 20.72 -5.34 -9.71
C GLU A 327 21.52 -6.65 -9.56
N ASN A 328 21.50 -7.24 -8.36
CA ASN A 328 22.16 -8.50 -8.04
C ASN A 328 21.25 -9.73 -8.25
N GLY A 329 19.97 -9.51 -8.54
CA GLY A 329 18.99 -10.59 -8.67
C GLY A 329 18.55 -11.23 -7.35
N GLU A 330 18.95 -10.68 -6.21
CA GLU A 330 18.68 -11.25 -4.88
C GLU A 330 17.18 -11.40 -4.62
N TYR A 331 16.38 -10.41 -5.04
CA TYR A 331 14.94 -10.43 -4.84
C TYR A 331 14.27 -11.51 -5.70
N VAL A 332 14.58 -11.56 -7.00
CA VAL A 332 14.04 -12.59 -7.90
C VAL A 332 14.47 -13.99 -7.45
N ARG A 333 15.75 -14.21 -7.12
CA ARG A 333 16.22 -15.53 -6.69
C ARG A 333 15.60 -16.00 -5.37
N ARG A 334 15.18 -15.06 -4.51
CA ARG A 334 14.51 -15.37 -3.25
C ARG A 334 13.09 -15.89 -3.48
N PHE A 335 12.31 -15.24 -4.35
CA PHE A 335 10.88 -15.55 -4.53
C PHE A 335 10.57 -16.41 -5.75
N VAL A 336 11.53 -16.56 -6.67
CA VAL A 336 11.47 -17.44 -7.85
C VAL A 336 12.65 -18.42 -7.79
N PRO A 337 12.64 -19.38 -6.83
CA PRO A 337 13.78 -20.23 -6.55
C PRO A 337 14.18 -21.14 -7.72
N GLU A 338 13.26 -21.44 -8.64
CA GLU A 338 13.56 -22.16 -9.88
C GLU A 338 14.54 -21.40 -10.79
N LEU A 339 14.61 -20.06 -10.69
CA LEU A 339 15.58 -19.24 -11.42
C LEU A 339 16.86 -18.96 -10.61
N LYS A 340 17.03 -19.57 -9.43
CA LYS A 340 18.14 -19.26 -8.49
C LYS A 340 19.53 -19.45 -9.11
N LYS A 341 19.70 -20.33 -10.09
CA LYS A 341 20.98 -20.56 -10.79
C LYS A 341 21.14 -19.80 -12.12
N MET A 342 20.10 -19.09 -12.58
CA MET A 342 20.18 -18.35 -13.84
C MET A 342 21.27 -17.28 -13.80
N PRO A 343 22.16 -17.17 -14.80
CA PRO A 343 23.13 -16.08 -14.87
C PRO A 343 22.44 -14.71 -14.90
N MET A 344 23.04 -13.69 -14.28
CA MET A 344 22.43 -12.36 -14.14
C MET A 344 21.99 -11.74 -15.47
N LYS A 345 22.76 -12.00 -16.54
CA LYS A 345 22.45 -11.58 -17.92
C LYS A 345 21.05 -11.97 -18.39
N TYR A 346 20.55 -13.13 -17.94
CA TYR A 346 19.28 -13.71 -18.36
C TYR A 346 18.26 -13.82 -17.22
N LEU A 347 18.63 -13.47 -15.99
CA LEU A 347 17.75 -13.64 -14.82
C LEU A 347 16.40 -12.95 -14.97
N HIS A 348 16.38 -11.75 -15.55
CA HIS A 348 15.17 -10.94 -15.74
C HIS A 348 14.47 -11.19 -17.10
N ASN A 349 15.03 -12.06 -17.94
CA ASN A 349 14.59 -12.37 -19.29
C ASN A 349 14.99 -13.80 -19.69
N PRO A 350 14.58 -14.84 -18.92
CA PRO A 350 15.07 -16.21 -19.10
C PRO A 350 14.70 -16.80 -20.47
N TRP A 351 13.64 -16.30 -21.11
CA TRP A 351 13.23 -16.72 -22.46
C TRP A 351 14.20 -16.31 -23.58
N GLU A 352 15.17 -15.43 -23.30
CA GLU A 352 16.23 -15.04 -24.24
C GLU A 352 17.54 -15.80 -24.00
N ALA A 353 17.58 -16.69 -23.00
CA ALA A 353 18.74 -17.51 -22.71
C ALA A 353 18.92 -18.63 -23.77
N PRO A 354 20.16 -18.90 -24.22
CA PRO A 354 20.44 -20.10 -25.00
C PRO A 354 20.05 -21.36 -24.24
N GLU A 355 19.65 -22.41 -24.97
CA GLU A 355 19.22 -23.69 -24.39
C GLU A 355 20.25 -24.28 -23.41
N LYS A 356 21.55 -24.23 -23.78
CA LYS A 356 22.64 -24.66 -22.90
C LYS A 356 22.63 -23.95 -21.54
N VAL A 357 22.38 -22.64 -21.52
CA VAL A 357 22.32 -21.85 -20.28
C VAL A 357 21.11 -22.23 -19.44
N LEU A 358 19.96 -22.48 -20.08
CA LEU A 358 18.75 -22.95 -19.40
C LEU A 358 18.98 -24.32 -18.75
N VAL A 359 19.58 -25.25 -19.48
CA VAL A 359 19.92 -26.60 -18.98
C VAL A 359 20.89 -26.53 -17.80
N GLU A 360 21.97 -25.76 -17.91
CA GLU A 360 22.95 -25.58 -16.82
C GLU A 360 22.33 -24.95 -15.56
N ALA A 361 21.36 -24.04 -15.73
CA ALA A 361 20.62 -23.45 -14.63
C ALA A 361 19.49 -24.35 -14.10
N GLY A 362 19.17 -25.45 -14.77
CA GLY A 362 18.06 -26.33 -14.43
C GLY A 362 16.67 -25.75 -14.74
N VAL A 363 16.57 -24.84 -15.70
CA VAL A 363 15.33 -24.17 -16.10
C VAL A 363 14.77 -24.79 -17.37
N LYS A 364 13.51 -25.18 -17.34
CA LYS A 364 12.73 -25.66 -18.49
C LYS A 364 11.52 -24.76 -18.69
N LEU A 365 11.60 -23.91 -19.71
CA LEU A 365 10.55 -22.94 -20.01
C LEU A 365 9.26 -23.65 -20.42
N GLY A 366 8.16 -23.32 -19.76
CA GLY A 366 6.85 -23.97 -19.93
C GLY A 366 6.58 -25.13 -18.98
N GLU A 367 7.60 -25.61 -18.25
CA GLU A 367 7.45 -26.66 -17.23
C GLU A 367 7.66 -26.09 -15.83
N ASN A 368 8.91 -25.76 -15.46
CA ASN A 368 9.23 -25.30 -14.11
C ASN A 368 9.27 -23.77 -13.98
N TYR A 369 9.41 -23.05 -15.09
CA TYR A 369 9.18 -21.62 -15.16
C TYR A 369 8.44 -21.26 -16.45
N PRO A 370 7.38 -20.44 -16.42
CA PRO A 370 6.57 -20.21 -17.61
C PRO A 370 7.25 -19.34 -18.68
N LEU A 371 6.84 -19.55 -19.93
CA LEU A 371 7.07 -18.57 -21.00
C LEU A 371 6.26 -17.27 -20.75
N PRO A 372 6.75 -16.12 -21.24
CA PRO A 372 6.05 -14.84 -21.14
C PRO A 372 4.62 -14.89 -21.67
N ILE A 373 3.65 -14.40 -20.88
CA ILE A 373 2.24 -14.39 -21.27
C ILE A 373 1.87 -13.39 -22.36
N VAL A 374 2.73 -12.40 -22.56
CA VAL A 374 2.58 -11.37 -23.58
C VAL A 374 3.97 -11.02 -24.12
N LYS A 375 4.06 -10.58 -25.38
CA LYS A 375 5.28 -9.99 -25.93
C LYS A 375 5.29 -8.49 -25.59
N LEU A 376 6.35 -7.99 -24.97
CA LEU A 376 6.40 -6.60 -24.48
C LEU A 376 6.14 -5.55 -25.56
N GLY A 377 6.78 -5.66 -26.73
CA GLY A 377 6.57 -4.72 -27.86
C GLY A 377 5.10 -4.63 -28.26
N LYS A 378 4.50 -5.77 -28.62
CA LYS A 378 3.07 -5.85 -28.99
C LYS A 378 2.13 -5.38 -27.89
N SER A 379 2.43 -5.70 -26.62
CA SER A 379 1.61 -5.25 -25.50
C SER A 379 1.67 -3.74 -25.29
N ARG A 380 2.83 -3.13 -25.55
CA ARG A 380 3.05 -1.68 -25.46
C ARG A 380 2.31 -0.96 -26.58
N GLU A 381 2.44 -1.41 -27.81
CA GLU A 381 1.74 -0.87 -28.98
C GLU A 381 0.24 -0.85 -28.74
N ARG A 382 -0.34 -2.01 -28.37
CA ARG A 382 -1.77 -2.14 -28.07
C ARG A 382 -2.24 -1.17 -26.98
N ALA A 383 -1.46 -1.01 -25.91
CA ALA A 383 -1.83 -0.10 -24.82
C ALA A 383 -1.79 1.38 -25.24
N LEU A 384 -0.85 1.76 -26.11
CA LEU A 384 -0.75 3.12 -26.64
C LEU A 384 -1.85 3.41 -27.66
N GLU A 385 -2.20 2.44 -28.50
CA GLU A 385 -3.33 2.51 -29.43
C GLU A 385 -4.64 2.74 -28.66
N ALA A 386 -4.95 1.89 -27.68
CA ALA A 386 -6.11 2.07 -26.80
C ALA A 386 -6.11 3.41 -26.05
N PHE A 387 -4.95 3.92 -25.66
CA PHE A 387 -4.84 5.24 -25.03
C PHE A 387 -5.08 6.39 -26.02
N SER A 388 -4.68 6.23 -27.29
CA SER A 388 -4.90 7.24 -28.33
C SER A 388 -6.37 7.36 -28.75
N GLU A 389 -7.15 6.29 -28.57
CA GLU A 389 -8.59 6.26 -28.80
C GLU A 389 -9.40 6.98 -27.71
N LEU A 390 -8.80 7.27 -26.54
CA LEU A 390 -9.45 8.10 -25.54
C LEU A 390 -9.63 9.51 -26.08
N ALA A 391 -10.89 9.96 -26.16
CA ALA A 391 -11.20 11.36 -26.42
C ALA A 391 -10.41 12.27 -25.45
N LYS A 392 -9.88 13.37 -25.99
CA LYS A 392 -8.97 14.29 -25.27
C LYS A 392 -9.55 14.78 -23.94
#